data_AF-A0A6P1HDK9-F1
#
_entry.id   AF-A0A6P1HDK9-F1
#
_cell.length_a   1.000
_cell.length_b   1.000
_cell.length_c   1.000
_cell.angle_alpha   90.00
_cell.angle_beta   90.00
_cell.angle_gamma   90.00
#
_symmetry.space_group_name_H-M   'P 1'
#
loop_
_entity.id
_entity.type
_entity.pdbx_description
1 polymer ?
#
loop_
_entity_poly.entity_id
_entity_poly.type
_entity_poly.pdbx_seq_one_letter_code
_entity_poly.pdbx_strand_id
1 'polypeptide(L)'
;MQIHVVKNGESVYSIANKYSVKMDEIIVANKIEEPAFLVDGQAIIIPVSGEYYFVKDGDSLESIAQQFCLTAQELAEINEFPIVDSPPVGLRLYIPSQFE
;
A
#
# COMPACT_ATOMS: atom_id res chain seq x y z
N MET A 1 5.27 -6.97 -2.73
CA MET A 1 6.16 -5.92 -3.29
C MET A 1 5.34 -4.96 -4.14
N GLN A 2 5.48 -3.67 -3.89
CA GLN A 2 4.81 -2.61 -4.65
C GLN A 2 5.84 -1.59 -5.14
N ILE A 3 5.65 -1.02 -6.33
CA ILE A 3 6.45 0.12 -6.80
C ILE A 3 5.73 1.40 -6.40
N HIS A 4 6.42 2.26 -5.68
CA HIS A 4 5.96 3.60 -5.33
C HIS A 4 6.84 4.63 -6.05
N VAL A 5 6.21 5.61 -6.69
CA VAL A 5 6.90 6.73 -7.32
C VAL A 5 6.88 7.90 -6.35
N VAL A 6 8.05 8.27 -5.86
CA VAL A 6 8.26 9.34 -4.89
C VAL A 6 7.70 10.65 -5.43
N LYS A 7 6.91 11.33 -4.60
CA LYS A 7 6.37 12.67 -4.83
C LYS A 7 7.14 13.71 -4.02
N ASN A 8 7.08 14.95 -4.46
CA ASN A 8 7.72 16.08 -3.80
C ASN A 8 7.37 16.15 -2.30
N GLY A 9 8.40 16.18 -1.45
CA GLY A 9 8.26 16.26 -0.01
C GLY A 9 8.15 14.91 0.71
N GLU A 10 8.09 13.79 -0.01
CA GLU A 10 8.13 12.47 0.61
C GLU A 10 9.55 12.08 1.06
N SER A 11 9.62 11.35 2.17
CA SER A 11 10.83 10.77 2.74
C SER A 11 10.65 9.26 2.88
N VAL A 12 11.74 8.52 3.04
CA VAL A 12 11.65 7.07 3.32
C VAL A 12 10.76 6.82 4.54
N TYR A 13 10.84 7.68 5.56
CA TYR A 13 10.00 7.61 6.75
C TYR A 13 8.51 7.79 6.46
N SER A 14 8.13 8.85 5.73
CA SER A 14 6.71 9.10 5.42
C SER A 14 6.12 8.01 4.54
N ILE A 15 6.92 7.49 3.60
CA ILE A 15 6.53 6.37 2.73
C ILE A 15 6.41 5.07 3.53
N ALA A 16 7.37 4.79 4.41
CA ALA A 16 7.33 3.64 5.31
C ALA A 16 6.04 3.64 6.16
N ASN A 17 5.71 4.79 6.74
CA ASN A 17 4.50 4.98 7.52
C ASN A 17 3.22 4.82 6.67
N LYS A 18 3.20 5.36 5.44
CA LYS A 18 2.08 5.22 4.50
C LYS A 18 1.79 3.76 4.15
N TYR A 19 2.82 2.94 4.01
CA TYR A 19 2.69 1.53 3.65
C TYR A 19 2.76 0.58 4.85
N SER A 20 2.82 1.12 6.07
CA SER A 20 2.99 0.34 7.30
C SER A 20 4.12 -0.69 7.22
N VAL A 21 5.25 -0.29 6.62
CA VAL A 21 6.48 -1.10 6.53
C VAL A 21 7.60 -0.45 7.34
N LYS A 22 8.65 -1.20 7.67
CA LYS A 22 9.80 -0.60 8.36
C LYS A 22 10.64 0.19 7.37
N MET A 23 11.12 1.35 7.81
CA MET A 23 12.02 2.19 7.02
C MET A 23 13.25 1.40 6.54
N ASP A 24 13.86 0.62 7.43
CA ASP A 24 15.02 -0.22 7.13
C ASP A 24 14.74 -1.24 6.02
N GLU A 25 13.53 -1.78 5.94
CA GLU A 25 13.15 -2.72 4.89
C GLU A 25 13.13 -2.02 3.52
N ILE A 26 12.64 -0.78 3.45
CA ILE A 26 12.70 0.02 2.22
C ILE A 26 14.15 0.33 1.84
N ILE A 27 14.98 0.75 2.80
CA ILE A 27 16.39 1.08 2.57
C ILE A 27 17.15 -0.12 2.00
N VAL A 28 17.00 -1.29 2.64
CA VAL A 28 17.64 -2.54 2.21
C VAL A 28 17.12 -2.99 0.85
N ALA A 29 15.80 -2.96 0.63
CA ALA A 29 15.20 -3.39 -0.64
C ALA A 29 15.64 -2.53 -1.83
N ASN A 30 15.90 -1.24 -1.62
CA ASN A 30 16.30 -0.30 -2.66
C ASN A 30 17.79 0.01 -2.70
N LYS A 31 18.58 -0.55 -1.77
CA LYS A 31 20.00 -0.25 -1.60
C LYS A 31 20.25 1.26 -1.50
N ILE A 32 19.40 1.95 -0.74
CA ILE A 32 19.53 3.41 -0.53
C ILE A 32 20.72 3.65 0.40
N GLU A 33 21.67 4.47 -0.03
CA GLU A 33 22.81 4.87 0.82
C GLU A 33 22.38 5.96 1.81
N GLU A 34 22.94 5.95 3.02
CA GLU A 34 22.70 7.00 4.00
C GLU A 34 23.62 8.22 3.77
N PRO A 35 23.10 9.45 3.87
CA PRO A 35 21.71 9.82 4.18
C PRO A 35 20.73 9.55 3.03
N ALA A 36 19.59 8.93 3.36
CA ALA A 36 18.57 8.47 2.42
C ALA A 36 17.77 9.63 1.79
N PHE A 37 18.35 10.30 0.79
CA PHE A 37 17.66 11.31 0.00
C PHE A 37 16.86 10.66 -1.14
N LEU A 38 15.56 10.95 -1.19
CA LEU A 38 14.70 10.56 -2.28
C LEU A 38 14.54 11.71 -3.27
N VAL A 39 14.49 11.38 -4.57
CA VAL A 39 14.28 12.33 -5.65
C VAL A 39 12.83 12.26 -6.14
N ASP A 40 12.23 13.39 -6.45
CA ASP A 40 10.90 13.44 -7.09
C ASP A 40 10.89 12.61 -8.39
N GLY A 41 9.88 11.75 -8.55
CA GLY A 41 9.78 10.82 -9.66
C GLY A 41 10.61 9.54 -9.53
N GLN A 42 11.40 9.37 -8.45
CA GLN A 42 12.14 8.14 -8.21
C GLN A 42 11.18 6.98 -7.92
N ALA A 43 11.33 5.88 -8.66
CA ALA A 43 10.60 4.65 -8.37
C ALA A 43 11.37 3.83 -7.32
N ILE A 44 10.73 3.55 -6.19
CA ILE A 44 11.27 2.69 -5.13
C ILE A 44 10.36 1.49 -4.88
N ILE A 45 10.99 0.40 -4.50
CA ILE A 45 10.37 -0.86 -4.10
C ILE A 45 9.93 -0.74 -2.64
N ILE A 46 8.64 -0.90 -2.40
CA ILE A 46 8.12 -1.05 -1.05
C ILE A 46 7.96 -2.55 -0.80
N PRO A 47 8.67 -3.13 0.18
CA PRO A 47 8.60 -4.56 0.51
C PRO A 47 7.34 -4.85 1.33
N VAL A 48 6.20 -4.37 0.85
CA VAL A 48 4.90 -4.72 1.41
C VAL A 48 4.69 -6.22 1.23
N SER A 49 4.50 -6.93 2.33
CA SER A 49 3.97 -8.28 2.38
C SER A 49 2.46 -8.17 2.17
N GLY A 50 1.92 -8.83 1.17
CA GLY A 50 0.51 -8.73 0.81
C GLY A 50 0.23 -9.09 -0.63
N GLU A 51 -1.05 -9.10 -0.97
CA GLU A 51 -1.56 -9.57 -2.24
C GLU A 51 -2.45 -8.51 -2.89
N TYR A 52 -2.61 -8.58 -4.21
CA TYR A 52 -3.60 -7.77 -4.89
C TYR A 52 -4.91 -8.53 -5.02
N TYR A 53 -5.99 -7.90 -4.59
CA TYR A 53 -7.35 -8.37 -4.82
C TYR A 53 -7.98 -7.57 -5.98
N PHE A 54 -8.62 -8.28 -6.92
CA PHE A 54 -9.39 -7.66 -7.99
C PHE A 54 -10.87 -7.77 -7.64
N VAL A 55 -11.53 -6.61 -7.52
CA VAL A 55 -12.95 -6.52 -7.21
C VAL A 55 -13.76 -7.32 -8.22
N LYS A 56 -14.64 -8.20 -7.73
CA LYS A 56 -15.52 -9.05 -8.52
C LYS A 56 -16.93 -8.48 -8.53
N ASP A 57 -17.74 -8.99 -9.45
CA ASP A 57 -19.17 -8.66 -9.48
C ASP A 57 -19.84 -9.06 -8.16
N GLY A 58 -20.57 -8.12 -7.56
CA GLY A 58 -21.24 -8.30 -6.26
C GLY A 58 -20.38 -8.04 -5.02
N ASP A 59 -19.09 -7.72 -5.17
CA ASP A 59 -18.25 -7.34 -4.02
C ASP A 59 -18.64 -5.95 -3.48
N SER A 60 -18.61 -5.83 -2.15
CA SER A 60 -18.59 -4.55 -1.44
C SER A 60 -17.24 -4.34 -0.74
N LEU A 61 -16.86 -3.09 -0.48
CA LEU A 61 -15.62 -2.78 0.23
C LEU A 61 -15.58 -3.48 1.60
N GLU A 62 -16.72 -3.52 2.30
CA GLU A 62 -16.93 -4.20 3.57
C GLU A 62 -16.74 -5.71 3.47
N SER A 63 -17.32 -6.36 2.46
CA SER A 63 -17.19 -7.81 2.27
C SER A 63 -15.74 -8.22 1.96
N ILE A 64 -15.05 -7.41 1.14
CA ILE A 64 -13.64 -7.62 0.82
C ILE A 64 -12.80 -7.41 2.08
N ALA A 65 -12.98 -6.30 2.79
CA ALA A 65 -12.22 -6.01 3.99
C ALA A 65 -12.39 -7.11 5.04
N GLN A 66 -13.63 -7.54 5.28
CA GLN A 66 -13.94 -8.61 6.23
C GLN A 66 -13.29 -9.94 5.85
N GLN A 67 -13.24 -10.27 4.56
CA GLN A 67 -12.55 -11.48 4.07
C GLN A 67 -11.07 -11.51 4.47
N PHE A 68 -10.43 -10.34 4.54
CA PHE A 68 -9.02 -10.19 4.87
C PHE A 68 -8.79 -9.68 6.29
N CYS A 69 -9.80 -9.81 7.18
CA CYS A 69 -9.74 -9.39 8.57
C CYS A 69 -9.38 -7.89 8.74
N LEU A 70 -9.80 -7.05 7.80
CA LEU A 70 -9.67 -5.60 7.81
C LEU A 70 -11.05 -4.95 7.97
N THR A 71 -11.06 -3.70 8.38
CA THR A 71 -12.23 -2.82 8.22
C THR A 71 -12.22 -2.16 6.84
N ALA A 72 -13.39 -1.77 6.33
CA ALA A 72 -13.49 -1.03 5.07
C ALA A 72 -12.73 0.30 5.12
N GLN A 73 -12.68 0.94 6.29
CA GLN A 73 -11.87 2.14 6.51
C GLN A 73 -10.38 1.86 6.32
N GLU A 74 -9.84 0.83 6.97
CA GLU A 74 -8.42 0.46 6.80
C GLU A 74 -8.13 0.11 5.34
N LEU A 75 -8.99 -0.69 4.71
CA LEU A 75 -8.82 -1.09 3.30
C LEU A 75 -8.84 0.13 2.36
N ALA A 76 -9.73 1.09 2.60
CA ALA A 76 -9.80 2.36 1.88
C ALA A 76 -8.52 3.20 2.06
N GLU A 77 -8.07 3.38 3.30
CA GLU A 77 -6.88 4.16 3.64
C GLU A 77 -5.62 3.60 2.99
N ILE A 78 -5.42 2.28 3.08
CA ILE A 78 -4.28 1.57 2.46
C ILE A 78 -4.23 1.78 0.95
N ASN A 79 -5.41 1.84 0.32
CA ASN A 79 -5.54 1.94 -1.13
C ASN A 79 -5.66 3.38 -1.63
N GLU A 80 -5.60 4.37 -0.74
CA GLU A 80 -5.93 5.78 -1.04
C GLU A 80 -7.26 5.89 -1.82
N PHE A 81 -8.22 5.05 -1.47
CA PHE A 81 -9.49 4.87 -2.18
C PHE A 81 -10.65 5.31 -1.28
N PRO A 82 -11.65 6.04 -1.79
CA PRO A 82 -12.79 6.45 -0.98
C PRO A 82 -13.60 5.25 -0.49
N ILE A 83 -14.18 5.37 0.70
CA ILE A 83 -15.15 4.40 1.21
C ILE A 83 -16.41 4.48 0.34
N VAL A 84 -16.74 3.37 -0.31
CA VAL A 84 -17.91 3.22 -1.18
C VAL A 84 -18.52 1.85 -0.99
N ASP A 85 -19.84 1.76 -1.05
CA ASP A 85 -20.55 0.47 -0.88
C ASP A 85 -20.21 -0.52 -1.99
N SER A 86 -20.06 -0.05 -3.23
CA SER A 86 -19.80 -0.88 -4.40
C SER A 86 -18.63 -0.33 -5.21
N PRO A 87 -17.41 -0.87 -5.00
CA PRO A 87 -16.26 -0.49 -5.82
C PRO A 87 -16.40 -1.03 -7.26
N PRO A 88 -15.78 -0.37 -8.26
CA PRO A 88 -15.82 -0.84 -9.65
C PRO A 88 -15.23 -2.24 -9.82
N VAL A 89 -15.91 -3.12 -10.55
CA VAL A 89 -15.39 -4.44 -10.92
C VAL A 89 -14.07 -4.29 -11.68
N GLY A 90 -13.09 -5.12 -11.33
CA GLY A 90 -11.74 -5.07 -11.86
C GLY A 90 -10.83 -4.02 -11.19
N LEU A 91 -11.34 -3.22 -10.25
CA LEU A 91 -10.49 -2.37 -9.41
C LEU A 91 -9.47 -3.24 -8.67
N ARG A 92 -8.20 -2.85 -8.73
CA ARG A 92 -7.11 -3.51 -8.03
C ARG A 92 -6.93 -2.88 -6.65
N LEU A 93 -7.23 -3.64 -5.61
CA LEU A 93 -6.96 -3.29 -4.23
C LEU A 93 -5.72 -4.03 -3.73
N TYR A 94 -4.83 -3.32 -3.07
CA TYR A 94 -3.73 -3.86 -2.29
C TYR A 94 -4.26 -4.32 -0.92
N ILE A 95 -4.04 -5.59 -0.61
CA ILE A 95 -4.36 -6.20 0.67
C ILE A 95 -3.04 -6.48 1.39
N PRO A 96 -2.73 -5.79 2.51
CA PRO A 96 -1.54 -6.11 3.28
C PRO A 96 -1.69 -7.51 3.89
N SER A 97 -0.61 -8.28 3.86
CA SER A 97 -0.46 -9.46 4.68
C SER A 97 -0.46 -9.00 6.12
N GLN A 98 -1.37 -9.53 6.93
CA GLN A 98 -1.30 -9.33 8.36
C GLN A 98 0.01 -9.97 8.84
N PHE A 99 0.82 -9.20 9.57
CA PHE A 99 1.99 -9.73 10.26
C PHE A 99 1.49 -10.70 11.35
N GLU A 100 2.08 -11.89 11.43
CA GLU A 100 2.09 -12.68 12.67
C GLU A 100 2.92 -11.98 13.76
#